data_AF-A0A0W0GAG8-F1
#
_entry.id   AF-A0A0W0GAG8-F1
#
_cell.length_a   1.000
_cell.length_b   1.000
_cell.length_c   1.000
_cell.angle_alpha   90.00
_cell.angle_beta   90.00
_cell.angle_gamma   90.00
#
_symmetry.space_group_name_H-M   'P 1'
#
loop_
_entity.id
_entity.type
_entity.pdbx_description
1 polymer ?
#
loop_
_entity_poly.entity_id
_entity_poly.type
_entity_poly.pdbx_seq_one_letter_code
_entity_poly.pdbx_strand_id
1 'polypeptide(L)'
;MHHPKRGIDAFLELHRGEYKQLTDSSQYQVVIRKLTEIRIGFLVKDDGEQMPSGLEEALGYGINVAPTVDSAYAVGAAVTIRSAVETTPERITFYIVDCGLSSEEKDGLCKSVPARGDVTMVFLSLPEDGLAKELNTTIWAKLDLCHVLPVERVLYLDADLLIRSSLKPLWEMDLEGKTLGAALDVGHPVGHGDLHGKPYFNAGVMLLDLAKARLSLKSLKEVGRAMKDSLFKDQDTLNVHFTEWKEVSLVWNAQGLGTYANYPSDDRRILNLKEMAEPNIVHFTGPVHPPLPEALNPYVQPPTCKPWGYLEASGHPFRREWWQVLERTAWKGLRESSCWKEQRSKAIKHSVEEATKNFHSRIEKVRLDE
;
A
#
# COMPACT_ATOMS: atom_id res chain seq x y z
N MET A 1 24.09 -37.34 -39.54
CA MET A 1 23.34 -36.13 -39.16
C MET A 1 24.29 -35.19 -38.43
N HIS A 2 24.77 -34.15 -39.09
CA HIS A 2 25.61 -33.13 -38.46
C HIS A 2 24.70 -32.16 -37.71
N HIS A 3 24.84 -32.10 -36.39
CA HIS A 3 24.27 -31.07 -35.53
C HIS A 3 24.64 -29.68 -36.09
N PRO A 4 23.76 -28.65 -36.04
CA PRO A 4 24.14 -27.29 -36.41
C PRO A 4 25.00 -26.68 -35.28
N LYS A 5 26.20 -27.23 -35.06
CA LYS A 5 27.15 -26.81 -34.01
C LYS A 5 27.35 -25.29 -34.04
N ARG A 6 27.49 -24.73 -35.24
CA ARG A 6 27.64 -23.29 -35.47
C ARG A 6 26.56 -22.41 -34.83
N GLY A 7 25.30 -22.85 -34.80
CA GLY A 7 24.19 -22.05 -34.25
C GLY A 7 24.24 -21.96 -32.73
N ILE A 8 24.53 -23.09 -32.07
CA ILE A 8 24.66 -23.14 -30.61
C ILE A 8 25.95 -22.47 -30.15
N ASP A 9 27.06 -22.69 -30.86
CA ASP A 9 28.34 -22.05 -30.55
C ASP A 9 28.22 -20.52 -30.67
N ALA A 10 27.56 -20.01 -31.71
CA ALA A 10 27.30 -18.59 -31.87
C ALA A 10 26.35 -18.03 -30.80
N PHE A 11 25.32 -18.79 -30.41
CA PHE A 11 24.41 -18.40 -29.33
C PHE A 11 25.15 -18.30 -27.99
N LEU A 12 25.97 -19.29 -27.65
CA LEU A 12 26.76 -19.31 -26.42
C LEU A 12 27.82 -18.20 -26.38
N GLU A 13 28.41 -17.89 -27.54
CA GLU A 13 29.36 -16.79 -27.67
C GLU A 13 28.70 -15.42 -27.51
N LEU A 14 27.53 -15.21 -28.13
CA LEU A 14 26.77 -13.96 -28.02
C LEU A 14 26.31 -13.70 -26.57
N HIS A 15 25.98 -14.75 -25.84
CA HIS A 15 25.48 -14.67 -24.46
C HIS A 15 26.54 -15.13 -23.44
N ARG A 16 27.82 -14.91 -23.75
CA ARG A 16 28.94 -15.29 -22.88
C ARG A 16 28.79 -14.65 -21.50
N GLY A 17 28.74 -15.47 -20.46
CA GLY A 17 28.56 -15.03 -19.07
C GLY A 17 27.10 -15.06 -18.59
N GLU A 18 26.12 -15.16 -19.50
CA GLU A 18 24.70 -15.29 -19.12
C GLU A 18 24.24 -16.75 -19.00
N TYR A 19 24.93 -17.68 -19.65
CA TYR A 19 24.60 -19.10 -19.64
C TYR A 19 25.82 -19.96 -19.29
N LYS A 20 25.58 -21.01 -18.50
CA LYS A 20 26.53 -22.08 -18.19
C LYS A 20 26.12 -23.35 -18.92
N GLN A 21 27.00 -23.89 -19.76
CA GLN A 21 26.80 -25.20 -20.37
C GLN A 21 26.96 -26.31 -19.32
N LEU A 22 26.02 -27.25 -19.30
CA LEU A 22 25.96 -28.36 -18.34
C LEU A 22 26.33 -29.71 -18.98
N THR A 23 26.26 -29.85 -20.30
CA THR A 23 26.66 -31.07 -21.01
C THR A 23 28.02 -30.94 -21.66
N ASP A 24 28.71 -32.07 -21.81
CA ASP A 24 30.02 -32.14 -22.44
C ASP A 24 29.94 -31.88 -23.96
N SER A 25 31.01 -31.31 -24.52
CA SER A 25 31.13 -30.97 -25.95
C SER A 25 31.02 -32.17 -26.92
N SER A 26 31.16 -33.39 -26.40
CA SER A 26 30.95 -34.64 -27.14
C SER A 26 29.49 -35.07 -27.25
N GLN A 27 28.59 -34.50 -26.46
CA GLN A 27 27.18 -34.86 -26.46
C GLN A 27 26.41 -34.18 -27.60
N TYR A 28 25.47 -34.92 -28.18
CA TYR A 28 24.61 -34.40 -29.24
C TYR A 28 23.61 -33.34 -28.73
N GLN A 29 23.17 -33.45 -27.48
CA GLN A 29 22.27 -32.48 -26.85
C GLN A 29 23.06 -31.50 -25.99
N VAL A 30 22.84 -30.20 -26.20
CA VAL A 30 23.44 -29.15 -25.41
C VAL A 30 22.44 -28.67 -24.37
N VAL A 31 22.73 -28.93 -23.09
CA VAL A 31 21.92 -28.42 -21.97
C VAL A 31 22.66 -27.24 -21.37
N ILE A 32 21.95 -26.12 -21.22
CA ILE A 32 22.49 -24.87 -20.68
C ILE A 32 21.63 -24.41 -19.51
N ARG A 33 22.26 -23.78 -18.52
CA ARG A 33 21.60 -23.12 -17.39
C ARG A 33 21.82 -21.62 -17.49
N LYS A 34 20.75 -20.83 -17.50
CA LYS A 34 20.86 -19.37 -17.42
C LYS A 34 21.30 -18.96 -16.02
N LEU A 35 22.23 -18.01 -15.95
CA LEU A 35 22.82 -17.48 -14.72
C LEU A 35 22.22 -16.14 -14.31
N THR A 36 21.53 -15.47 -15.23
CA THR A 36 20.89 -14.17 -15.03
C THR A 36 19.36 -14.32 -14.85
N GLU A 37 18.73 -13.37 -14.16
CA GLU A 37 17.27 -13.35 -14.02
C GLU A 37 16.56 -13.35 -15.38
N ILE A 38 15.50 -14.15 -15.49
CA ILE A 38 14.72 -14.26 -16.72
C ILE A 38 13.50 -13.35 -16.61
N ARG A 39 13.45 -12.30 -17.43
CA ARG A 39 12.18 -11.69 -17.80
C ARG A 39 11.58 -12.52 -18.93
N ILE A 40 10.63 -13.39 -18.61
CA ILE A 40 9.86 -14.09 -19.65
C ILE A 40 8.82 -13.09 -20.16
N GLY A 41 9.18 -12.36 -21.22
CA GLY A 41 8.22 -11.60 -22.01
C GLY A 41 7.58 -12.51 -23.04
N PHE A 42 6.26 -12.62 -23.05
CA PHE A 42 5.54 -13.25 -24.14
C PHE A 42 5.37 -12.22 -25.26
N LEU A 43 5.99 -12.47 -26.41
CA LEU A 43 5.70 -11.73 -27.64
C LEU A 43 4.34 -12.18 -28.14
N VAL A 44 3.31 -11.38 -27.89
CA VAL A 44 2.02 -11.54 -28.55
C VAL A 44 2.02 -10.66 -29.79
N LYS A 45 1.59 -11.22 -30.93
CA LYS A 45 1.40 -10.43 -32.14
C LYS A 45 0.29 -9.42 -31.90
N ASP A 46 0.64 -8.15 -31.98
CA ASP A 46 -0.30 -7.05 -31.91
C ASP A 46 -0.95 -6.88 -33.28
N ASP A 47 -1.89 -7.76 -33.60
CA ASP A 47 -2.63 -7.73 -34.88
C ASP A 47 -3.89 -6.85 -34.79
N GLY A 48 -4.02 -6.01 -33.76
CA GLY A 48 -5.14 -5.05 -33.60
C GLY A 48 -6.50 -5.69 -33.25
N GLU A 49 -6.55 -7.00 -33.03
CA GLU A 49 -7.69 -7.70 -32.45
C GLU A 49 -7.56 -7.76 -30.93
N GLN A 50 -8.66 -7.49 -30.21
CA GLN A 50 -8.71 -7.67 -28.75
C GLN A 50 -8.22 -9.08 -28.40
N MET A 51 -7.26 -9.14 -27.48
CA MET A 51 -6.73 -10.38 -26.93
C MET A 51 -7.88 -11.31 -26.51
N PRO A 52 -7.87 -12.60 -26.89
CA PRO A 52 -8.89 -13.53 -26.45
C PRO A 52 -8.92 -13.57 -24.92
N SER A 53 -10.08 -13.38 -24.29
CA SER A 53 -10.22 -13.28 -22.83
C SER A 53 -9.62 -14.46 -22.05
N GLY A 54 -9.55 -15.64 -22.66
CA GLY A 54 -8.91 -16.82 -22.08
C GLY A 54 -7.38 -16.82 -22.13
N LEU A 55 -6.75 -15.97 -22.96
CA LEU A 55 -5.30 -15.87 -23.06
C LEU A 55 -4.71 -15.01 -21.93
N GLU A 56 -5.38 -13.93 -21.51
CA GLU A 56 -4.97 -13.14 -20.33
C GLU A 56 -5.02 -13.96 -19.03
N GLU A 57 -6.07 -14.78 -18.89
CA GLU A 57 -6.28 -15.69 -17.78
C GLU A 57 -5.23 -16.83 -17.79
N ALA A 58 -4.87 -17.34 -18.99
CA ALA A 58 -3.84 -18.36 -19.19
C ALA A 58 -2.39 -17.83 -19.09
N LEU A 59 -2.15 -16.56 -19.44
CA LEU A 59 -0.85 -15.89 -19.34
C LEU A 59 -0.57 -15.35 -17.93
N GLY A 60 -1.58 -15.36 -17.04
CA GLY A 60 -1.40 -15.09 -15.62
C GLY A 60 -1.29 -13.61 -15.25
N TYR A 61 -1.91 -12.70 -16.02
CA TYR A 61 -2.01 -11.29 -15.65
C TYR A 61 -3.02 -11.09 -14.51
N GLY A 62 -2.64 -11.55 -13.31
CA GLY A 62 -3.39 -11.28 -12.08
C GLY A 62 -3.25 -9.82 -11.62
N ILE A 63 -4.12 -9.42 -10.70
CA ILE A 63 -4.05 -8.13 -10.04
C ILE A 63 -2.87 -8.15 -9.06
N ASN A 64 -1.92 -7.24 -9.24
CA ASN A 64 -0.80 -7.09 -8.32
C ASN A 64 -1.16 -6.04 -7.28
N VAL A 65 -1.13 -6.43 -6.01
CA VAL A 65 -1.44 -5.56 -4.86
C VAL A 65 -0.21 -5.44 -3.97
N ALA A 66 0.08 -4.25 -3.46
CA ALA A 66 1.20 -4.04 -2.56
C ALA A 66 0.83 -3.19 -1.35
N PRO A 67 0.74 -3.79 -0.16
CA PRO A 67 0.75 -3.07 1.10
C PRO A 67 2.15 -3.03 1.72
N THR A 68 2.46 -1.94 2.43
CA THR A 68 3.61 -1.86 3.34
C THR A 68 3.13 -2.10 4.77
N VAL A 69 3.69 -3.10 5.45
CA VAL A 69 3.11 -3.59 6.71
C VAL A 69 4.19 -3.77 7.77
N ASP A 70 3.99 -3.11 8.91
CA ASP A 70 4.70 -3.38 10.17
C ASP A 70 3.77 -4.09 11.17
N SER A 71 4.31 -4.48 12.33
CA SER A 71 3.55 -5.18 13.38
C SER A 71 2.34 -4.39 13.91
N ALA A 72 2.39 -3.06 13.94
CA ALA A 72 1.27 -2.23 14.40
C ALA A 72 0.09 -2.23 13.40
N TYR A 73 0.36 -2.57 12.15
CA TYR A 73 -0.62 -2.63 11.06
C TYR A 73 -0.96 -4.06 10.61
N ALA A 74 -0.35 -5.11 11.16
CA ALA A 74 -0.60 -6.50 10.78
C ALA A 74 -2.10 -6.90 10.85
N VAL A 75 -2.80 -6.46 11.90
CA VAL A 75 -4.25 -6.72 12.08
C VAL A 75 -5.07 -6.01 11.00
N GLY A 76 -4.74 -4.76 10.70
CA GLY A 76 -5.38 -4.00 9.62
C GLY A 76 -5.14 -4.65 8.25
N ALA A 77 -3.89 -5.02 7.98
CA ALA A 77 -3.50 -5.67 6.74
C ALA A 77 -4.29 -6.97 6.52
N ALA A 78 -4.49 -7.77 7.58
CA ALA A 78 -5.30 -8.98 7.51
C ALA A 78 -6.73 -8.69 7.04
N VAL A 79 -7.37 -7.63 7.55
CA VAL A 79 -8.72 -7.21 7.12
C VAL A 79 -8.73 -6.70 5.68
N THR A 80 -7.74 -5.86 5.32
CA THR A 80 -7.59 -5.34 3.96
C THR A 80 -7.45 -6.47 2.95
N ILE A 81 -6.52 -7.41 3.20
CA ILE A 81 -6.26 -8.58 2.36
C ILE A 81 -7.50 -9.50 2.30
N ARG A 82 -8.10 -9.80 3.46
CA ARG A 82 -9.29 -10.66 3.53
C ARG A 82 -10.43 -10.11 2.68
N SER A 83 -10.75 -8.83 2.88
CA SER A 83 -11.85 -8.17 2.18
C SER A 83 -11.57 -8.02 0.67
N ALA A 84 -10.32 -7.75 0.28
CA ALA A 84 -9.90 -7.75 -1.12
C ALA A 84 -10.15 -9.11 -1.80
N VAL A 85 -9.72 -10.20 -1.15
CA VAL A 85 -9.87 -11.56 -1.70
C VAL A 85 -11.34 -11.98 -1.76
N GLU A 86 -12.16 -11.63 -0.79
CA GLU A 86 -13.58 -12.02 -0.81
C GLU A 86 -14.39 -11.31 -1.89
N THR A 87 -13.99 -10.11 -2.29
CA THR A 87 -14.71 -9.28 -3.25
C THR A 87 -14.16 -9.37 -4.67
N THR A 88 -12.94 -9.89 -4.83
CA THR A 88 -12.24 -9.96 -6.12
C THR A 88 -12.03 -11.43 -6.53
N PRO A 89 -12.87 -11.96 -7.44
CA PRO A 89 -12.78 -13.35 -7.90
C PRO A 89 -11.58 -13.60 -8.83
N GLU A 90 -10.96 -12.57 -9.38
CA GLU A 90 -9.77 -12.68 -10.21
C GLU A 90 -8.54 -13.16 -9.42
N ARG A 91 -7.50 -13.59 -10.15
CA ARG A 91 -6.20 -13.93 -9.58
C ARG A 91 -5.56 -12.68 -8.95
N ILE A 92 -5.09 -12.79 -7.72
CA ILE A 92 -4.43 -11.69 -7.00
C ILE A 92 -3.08 -12.14 -6.46
N THR A 93 -2.06 -11.31 -6.64
CA THR A 93 -0.75 -11.46 -5.99
C THR A 93 -0.52 -10.29 -5.04
N PHE A 94 -0.39 -10.58 -3.76
CA PHE A 94 -0.01 -9.61 -2.73
C PHE A 94 1.52 -9.62 -2.55
N TYR A 95 2.16 -8.50 -2.87
CA TYR A 95 3.56 -8.21 -2.58
C TYR A 95 3.63 -7.39 -1.29
N ILE A 96 3.74 -8.07 -0.14
CA ILE A 96 3.77 -7.45 1.17
C ILE A 96 5.18 -6.93 1.42
N VAL A 97 5.35 -5.61 1.45
CA VAL A 97 6.61 -4.98 1.82
C VAL A 97 6.73 -5.05 3.35
N ASP A 98 7.58 -5.98 3.78
CA ASP A 98 7.80 -6.35 5.17
C ASP A 98 8.64 -5.29 5.88
N CYS A 99 8.00 -4.60 6.83
CA CYS A 99 8.60 -3.55 7.63
C CYS A 99 8.94 -4.03 9.05
N GLY A 100 9.25 -5.32 9.23
CA GLY A 100 9.67 -5.92 10.50
C GLY A 100 8.68 -6.90 11.11
N LEU A 101 7.87 -7.57 10.29
CA LEU A 101 6.90 -8.56 10.73
C LEU A 101 7.55 -9.81 11.32
N SER A 102 6.96 -10.32 12.41
CA SER A 102 7.33 -11.60 12.99
C SER A 102 6.89 -12.79 12.12
N SER A 103 7.47 -13.96 12.36
CA SER A 103 7.05 -15.19 11.66
C SER A 103 5.58 -15.54 11.92
N GLU A 104 5.10 -15.31 13.14
CA GLU A 104 3.71 -15.51 13.55
C GLU A 104 2.77 -14.53 12.85
N GLU A 105 3.19 -13.27 12.67
CA GLU A 105 2.40 -12.26 11.96
C GLU A 105 2.29 -12.60 10.46
N LYS A 106 3.39 -13.04 9.83
CA LYS A 106 3.40 -13.50 8.44
C LYS A 106 2.48 -14.71 8.25
N ASP A 107 2.59 -15.69 9.13
CA ASP A 107 1.71 -16.87 9.13
C ASP A 107 0.24 -16.49 9.37
N GLY A 108 -0.03 -15.54 10.26
CA GLY A 108 -1.36 -14.99 10.49
C GLY A 108 -1.95 -14.33 9.25
N LEU A 109 -1.16 -13.53 8.51
CA LEU A 109 -1.58 -12.93 7.25
C LEU A 109 -1.93 -14.00 6.21
N CYS A 110 -1.07 -15.01 6.02
CA CYS A 110 -1.33 -16.14 5.12
C CYS A 110 -2.61 -16.90 5.49
N LYS A 111 -2.82 -17.18 6.78
CA LYS A 111 -4.02 -17.88 7.29
C LYS A 111 -5.30 -17.05 7.23
N SER A 112 -5.19 -15.75 6.98
CA SER A 112 -6.35 -14.87 6.84
C SER A 112 -7.00 -14.97 5.46
N VAL A 113 -6.30 -15.53 4.47
CA VAL A 113 -6.81 -15.73 3.11
C VAL A 113 -7.57 -17.07 3.02
N PRO A 114 -8.76 -17.12 2.41
CA PRO A 114 -9.45 -18.40 2.15
C PRO A 114 -8.62 -19.30 1.22
N ALA A 115 -8.79 -20.62 1.31
CA ALA A 115 -8.06 -21.56 0.45
C ALA A 115 -8.47 -21.37 -1.03
N ARG A 116 -7.66 -20.60 -1.76
CA ARG A 116 -7.86 -20.19 -3.15
C ARG A 116 -6.54 -20.34 -3.91
N GLY A 117 -6.53 -21.12 -4.99
CA GLY A 117 -5.32 -21.41 -5.78
C GLY A 117 -4.84 -20.25 -6.68
N ASP A 118 -5.63 -19.19 -6.71
CA ASP A 118 -5.46 -17.97 -7.49
C ASP A 118 -5.08 -16.76 -6.62
N VAL A 119 -4.80 -16.96 -5.33
CA VAL A 119 -4.26 -15.93 -4.44
C VAL A 119 -2.84 -16.31 -4.03
N THR A 120 -1.90 -15.40 -4.23
CA THR A 120 -0.49 -15.58 -3.85
C THR A 120 -0.06 -14.46 -2.91
N MET A 121 0.74 -14.77 -1.90
CA MET A 121 1.36 -13.79 -0.99
C MET A 121 2.88 -13.95 -1.04
N VAL A 122 3.57 -12.84 -1.29
CA VAL A 122 5.02 -12.75 -1.35
C VAL A 122 5.47 -11.67 -0.38
N PHE A 123 6.33 -12.02 0.57
CA PHE A 123 6.92 -11.06 1.50
C PHE A 123 8.24 -10.55 0.93
N LEU A 124 8.35 -9.23 0.79
CA LEU A 124 9.52 -8.55 0.26
C LEU A 124 10.19 -7.74 1.37
N SER A 125 11.49 -7.95 1.58
CA SER A 125 12.27 -7.11 2.49
C SER A 125 12.50 -5.74 1.88
N LEU A 126 12.58 -4.72 2.74
CA LEU A 126 13.05 -3.39 2.34
C LEU A 126 14.49 -3.45 1.82
N PRO A 127 14.84 -2.59 0.84
CA PRO A 127 16.20 -2.57 0.32
C PRO A 127 17.16 -1.93 1.33
N GLU A 128 18.40 -2.42 1.33
CA GLU A 128 19.45 -1.96 2.25
C GLU A 128 19.81 -0.48 2.04
N ASP A 129 19.69 0.02 0.82
CA ASP A 129 19.88 1.42 0.43
C ASP A 129 18.54 2.18 0.29
N GLY A 130 17.49 1.66 0.92
CA GLY A 130 16.16 2.27 0.97
C GLY A 130 16.11 3.51 1.84
N LEU A 131 15.23 4.45 1.50
CA LEU A 131 14.99 5.66 2.27
C LEU A 131 14.44 5.33 3.67
N ALA A 132 13.66 4.26 3.81
CA ALA A 132 13.15 3.79 5.09
C ALA A 132 14.28 3.41 6.06
N LYS A 133 15.32 2.75 5.55
CA LYS A 133 16.50 2.39 6.34
C LYS A 133 17.38 3.60 6.60
N GLU A 134 17.60 4.44 5.58
CA GLU A 134 18.40 5.67 5.69
C GLU A 134 17.84 6.64 6.74
N LEU A 135 16.52 6.86 6.75
CA LEU A 135 15.84 7.76 7.68
C LEU A 135 15.34 7.05 8.95
N ASN A 136 15.67 5.75 9.11
CA ASN A 136 15.32 4.92 10.25
C ASN A 136 13.81 4.95 10.61
N THR A 137 12.96 4.87 9.59
CA THR A 137 11.50 4.89 9.77
C THR A 137 10.77 4.25 8.59
N THR A 138 9.83 3.37 8.91
CA THR A 138 9.08 2.54 7.95
C THR A 138 8.08 3.33 7.11
N ILE A 139 7.78 4.59 7.48
CA ILE A 139 6.87 5.45 6.70
C ILE A 139 7.36 5.69 5.26
N TRP A 140 8.67 5.61 5.02
CA TRP A 140 9.25 5.75 3.68
C TRP A 140 9.23 4.46 2.85
N ALA A 141 8.79 3.34 3.43
CA ALA A 141 8.71 2.05 2.73
C ALA A 141 7.86 2.15 1.45
N LYS A 142 6.86 3.05 1.46
CA LYS A 142 6.02 3.34 0.30
C LYS A 142 6.80 3.88 -0.89
N LEU A 143 7.88 4.64 -0.66
CA LEU A 143 8.73 5.12 -1.76
C LEU A 143 9.69 4.03 -2.24
N ASP A 144 10.20 3.23 -1.31
CA ASP A 144 11.12 2.13 -1.59
C ASP A 144 10.46 0.97 -2.35
N LEU A 145 9.12 0.84 -2.30
CA LEU A 145 8.38 -0.19 -3.04
C LEU A 145 8.68 -0.14 -4.55
N CYS A 146 8.86 1.06 -5.11
CA CYS A 146 9.15 1.25 -6.53
C CYS A 146 10.45 0.53 -6.96
N HIS A 147 11.38 0.35 -6.02
CA HIS A 147 12.64 -0.33 -6.24
C HIS A 147 12.51 -1.86 -6.13
N VAL A 148 11.76 -2.37 -5.14
CA VAL A 148 11.79 -3.80 -4.78
C VAL A 148 10.74 -4.67 -5.47
N LEU A 149 9.63 -4.09 -5.95
CA LEU A 149 8.60 -4.90 -6.57
C LEU A 149 9.07 -5.49 -7.92
N PRO A 150 8.78 -6.76 -8.23
CA PRO A 150 9.19 -7.39 -9.50
C PRO A 150 8.15 -7.23 -10.63
N VAL A 151 7.28 -6.23 -10.55
CA VAL A 151 6.18 -6.00 -11.51
C VAL A 151 6.25 -4.60 -12.11
N GLU A 152 5.58 -4.39 -13.24
CA GLU A 152 5.54 -3.09 -13.93
C GLU A 152 4.29 -2.27 -13.59
N ARG A 153 3.25 -2.92 -13.07
CA ARG A 153 2.01 -2.29 -12.62
C ARG A 153 1.62 -2.85 -11.26
N VAL A 154 1.19 -1.98 -10.35
CA VAL A 154 0.74 -2.40 -9.01
C VAL A 154 -0.38 -1.49 -8.51
N LEU A 155 -1.35 -2.08 -7.80
CA LEU A 155 -2.28 -1.36 -6.96
C LEU A 155 -1.70 -1.30 -5.54
N TYR A 156 -1.16 -0.15 -5.17
CA TYR A 156 -0.77 0.11 -3.79
C TYR A 156 -2.00 0.35 -2.91
N LEU A 157 -2.05 -0.33 -1.77
CA LEU A 157 -3.12 -0.23 -0.78
C LEU A 157 -2.50 -0.10 0.61
N ASP A 158 -2.87 0.94 1.36
CA ASP A 158 -2.55 1.03 2.79
C ASP A 158 -3.15 -0.17 3.56
N ALA A 159 -2.59 -0.46 4.73
CA ALA A 159 -3.00 -1.60 5.55
C ALA A 159 -4.27 -1.35 6.37
N ASP A 160 -4.97 -0.24 6.19
CA ASP A 160 -6.08 0.23 7.02
C ASP A 160 -7.36 0.45 6.21
N LEU A 161 -7.55 -0.40 5.21
CA LEU A 161 -8.67 -0.35 4.29
C LEU A 161 -9.70 -1.46 4.58
N LEU A 162 -10.91 -1.24 4.09
CA LEU A 162 -11.95 -2.25 3.94
C LEU A 162 -12.42 -2.24 2.50
N ILE A 163 -12.18 -3.34 1.79
CA ILE A 163 -12.52 -3.49 0.37
C ILE A 163 -13.91 -4.10 0.26
N ARG A 164 -14.84 -3.38 -0.37
CA ARG A 164 -16.27 -3.72 -0.46
C ARG A 164 -16.70 -4.13 -1.86
N SER A 165 -15.82 -4.05 -2.85
CA SER A 165 -16.10 -4.40 -4.25
C SER A 165 -14.83 -4.89 -4.96
N SER A 166 -15.00 -5.62 -6.06
CA SER A 166 -13.87 -6.16 -6.84
C SER A 166 -12.88 -5.04 -7.19
N LEU A 167 -11.59 -5.33 -7.04
CA LEU A 167 -10.50 -4.42 -7.39
C LEU A 167 -10.27 -4.33 -8.91
N LYS A 168 -10.90 -5.22 -9.71
CA LYS A 168 -10.70 -5.30 -11.16
C LYS A 168 -10.92 -3.97 -11.90
N PRO A 169 -12.02 -3.22 -11.68
CA PRO A 169 -12.21 -1.96 -12.41
C PRO A 169 -11.16 -0.90 -12.08
N LEU A 170 -10.65 -0.88 -10.84
CA LEU A 170 -9.57 0.00 -10.44
C LEU A 170 -8.24 -0.44 -11.07
N TRP A 171 -7.97 -1.74 -11.14
CA TRP A 171 -6.78 -2.31 -11.77
C TRP A 171 -6.70 -2.04 -13.28
N GLU A 172 -7.83 -2.17 -13.98
CA GLU A 172 -7.95 -1.99 -15.43
C GLU A 172 -8.04 -0.52 -15.87
N MET A 173 -8.12 0.41 -14.92
CA MET A 173 -8.23 1.84 -15.22
C MET A 173 -7.03 2.34 -16.06
N ASP A 174 -7.31 3.01 -17.17
CA ASP A 174 -6.27 3.67 -17.96
C ASP A 174 -5.68 4.85 -17.17
N LEU A 175 -4.35 4.85 -17.04
CA LEU A 175 -3.59 5.94 -16.42
C LEU A 175 -3.36 7.12 -17.38
N GLU A 176 -3.78 7.00 -18.65
CA GLU A 176 -3.70 8.06 -19.67
C GLU A 176 -2.27 8.59 -19.82
N GLY A 177 -1.30 7.66 -19.82
CA GLY A 177 0.11 7.98 -19.92
C GLY A 177 0.76 8.49 -18.62
N LYS A 178 0.01 8.72 -17.54
CA LYS A 178 0.53 9.20 -16.25
C LYS A 178 1.20 8.09 -15.45
N THR A 179 2.02 8.45 -14.47
CA THR A 179 2.76 7.49 -13.63
C THR A 179 1.86 6.84 -12.58
N LEU A 180 0.86 7.57 -12.08
CA LEU A 180 -0.03 7.06 -11.05
C LEU A 180 -1.46 7.58 -11.21
N GLY A 181 -2.39 6.83 -10.64
CA GLY A 181 -3.76 7.26 -10.40
C GLY A 181 -4.11 7.19 -8.92
N ALA A 182 -4.70 8.25 -8.39
CA ALA A 182 -5.07 8.38 -6.98
C ALA A 182 -6.26 9.32 -6.81
N ALA A 183 -6.98 9.17 -5.70
CA ALA A 183 -8.10 10.04 -5.36
C ALA A 183 -7.62 11.28 -4.60
N LEU A 184 -8.34 12.40 -4.73
CA LEU A 184 -8.07 13.61 -3.94
C LEU A 184 -8.16 13.30 -2.43
N ASP A 185 -7.32 13.97 -1.65
CA ASP A 185 -7.37 13.88 -0.19
C ASP A 185 -8.58 14.65 0.33
N VAL A 186 -9.43 14.02 1.15
CA VAL A 186 -10.66 14.67 1.65
C VAL A 186 -10.35 15.68 2.77
N GLY A 187 -9.25 15.48 3.50
CA GLY A 187 -8.78 16.40 4.53
C GLY A 187 -8.14 17.65 3.93
N HIS A 188 -7.32 17.46 2.89
CA HIS A 188 -6.49 18.49 2.27
C HIS A 188 -6.55 18.45 0.74
N PRO A 189 -7.74 18.65 0.11
CA PRO A 189 -7.91 18.43 -1.33
C PRO A 189 -7.12 19.40 -2.22
N VAL A 190 -6.73 20.55 -1.67
CA VAL A 190 -5.91 21.58 -2.32
C VAL A 190 -4.54 21.74 -1.65
N GLY A 191 -4.08 20.71 -0.94
CA GLY A 191 -2.82 20.73 -0.19
C GLY A 191 -2.94 21.43 1.16
N HIS A 192 -1.81 21.59 1.84
CA HIS A 192 -1.70 22.17 3.17
C HIS A 192 -0.37 22.89 3.34
N GLY A 193 -0.29 23.82 4.30
CA GLY A 193 0.94 24.58 4.57
C GLY A 193 1.53 25.19 3.30
N ASP A 194 2.82 24.91 3.07
CA ASP A 194 3.56 25.39 1.88
C ASP A 194 3.16 24.69 0.58
N LEU A 195 2.45 23.55 0.65
CA LEU A 195 1.96 22.81 -0.51
C LEU A 195 0.56 23.24 -0.94
N HIS A 196 -0.06 24.18 -0.22
CA HIS A 196 -1.41 24.63 -0.51
C HIS A 196 -1.51 25.34 -1.87
N GLY A 197 -2.64 25.17 -2.56
CA GLY A 197 -2.97 25.84 -3.82
C GLY A 197 -2.86 24.95 -5.05
N LYS A 198 -2.63 23.65 -4.89
CA LYS A 198 -2.67 22.65 -5.97
C LYS A 198 -3.51 21.46 -5.54
N PRO A 199 -4.15 20.74 -6.48
CA PRO A 199 -4.79 19.47 -6.14
C PRO A 199 -3.81 18.56 -5.39
N TYR A 200 -4.30 17.81 -4.42
CA TYR A 200 -3.46 16.99 -3.56
C TYR A 200 -4.17 15.66 -3.31
N PHE A 201 -3.48 14.56 -3.62
CA PHE A 201 -4.04 13.22 -3.54
C PHE A 201 -3.69 12.52 -2.23
N ASN A 202 -4.60 11.63 -1.81
CA ASN A 202 -4.34 10.71 -0.71
C ASN A 202 -3.51 9.51 -1.20
N ALA A 203 -2.42 9.20 -0.49
CA ALA A 203 -1.48 8.16 -0.89
C ALA A 203 -1.80 6.76 -0.34
N GLY A 204 -3.03 6.52 0.14
CA GLY A 204 -3.43 5.22 0.68
C GLY A 204 -4.01 4.25 -0.35
N VAL A 205 -4.43 4.74 -1.51
CA VAL A 205 -4.86 3.91 -2.65
C VAL A 205 -4.29 4.52 -3.91
N MET A 206 -3.35 3.81 -4.56
CA MET A 206 -2.70 4.30 -5.77
C MET A 206 -2.53 3.17 -6.79
N LEU A 207 -2.95 3.41 -8.02
CA LEU A 207 -2.59 2.57 -9.15
C LEU A 207 -1.31 3.12 -9.79
N LEU A 208 -0.25 2.33 -9.80
CA LEU A 208 1.09 2.77 -10.19
C LEU A 208 1.56 2.06 -11.45
N ASP A 209 2.07 2.84 -12.41
CA ASP A 209 2.98 2.40 -13.46
C ASP A 209 4.41 2.42 -12.91
N LEU A 210 4.85 1.27 -12.38
CA LEU A 210 6.19 1.11 -11.80
C LEU A 210 7.29 1.19 -12.86
N ALA A 211 7.00 0.86 -14.12
CA ALA A 211 7.97 1.04 -15.20
C ALA A 211 8.33 2.52 -15.34
N LYS A 212 7.33 3.42 -15.34
CA LYS A 212 7.56 4.88 -15.33
C LYS A 212 8.10 5.40 -14.01
N ALA A 213 7.57 4.95 -12.87
CA ALA A 213 8.01 5.44 -11.56
C ALA A 213 9.52 5.23 -11.36
N ARG A 214 10.04 4.07 -11.78
CA ARG A 214 11.47 3.73 -11.70
C ARG A 214 12.39 4.65 -12.49
N LEU A 215 11.92 5.29 -13.57
CA LEU A 215 12.72 6.26 -14.34
C LEU A 215 13.10 7.48 -13.50
N SER A 216 12.31 7.79 -12.48
CA SER A 216 12.48 8.96 -11.61
C SER A 216 12.87 8.60 -10.17
N LEU A 217 13.23 7.33 -9.89
CA LEU A 217 13.46 6.81 -8.53
C LEU A 217 14.50 7.61 -7.75
N LYS A 218 15.59 8.03 -8.41
CA LYS A 218 16.64 8.84 -7.79
C LYS A 218 16.09 10.18 -7.29
N SER A 219 15.37 10.89 -8.15
CA SER A 219 14.72 12.16 -7.82
C SER A 219 13.65 11.98 -6.75
N LEU A 220 12.87 10.90 -6.78
CA LEU A 220 11.88 10.60 -5.75
C LEU A 220 12.54 10.45 -4.37
N LYS A 221 13.66 9.73 -4.27
CA LYS A 221 14.44 9.61 -3.03
C LYS A 221 15.02 10.95 -2.58
N GLU A 222 15.47 11.81 -3.51
CA GLU A 222 15.97 13.16 -3.19
C GLU A 222 14.86 14.07 -2.62
N VAL A 223 13.67 14.07 -3.21
CA VAL A 223 12.51 14.79 -2.68
C VAL A 223 12.13 14.23 -1.30
N GLY A 224 12.12 12.91 -1.12
CA GLY A 224 11.83 12.29 0.17
C GLY A 224 12.78 12.73 1.29
N ARG A 225 14.08 12.86 1.00
CA ARG A 225 15.06 13.41 1.95
C ARG A 225 14.76 14.86 2.31
N ALA A 226 14.39 15.68 1.33
CA ALA A 226 14.06 17.08 1.54
C ALA A 226 12.76 17.24 2.37
N MET A 227 11.82 16.31 2.20
CA MET A 227 10.52 16.32 2.86
C MET A 227 10.49 15.54 4.19
N LYS A 228 11.65 15.16 4.75
CA LYS A 228 11.72 14.29 5.93
C LYS A 228 10.96 14.81 7.16
N ASP A 229 10.89 16.14 7.28
CA ASP A 229 10.25 16.87 8.39
C ASP A 229 8.87 17.44 8.01
N SER A 230 8.36 17.10 6.82
CA SER A 230 7.02 17.52 6.36
C SER A 230 5.91 16.84 7.16
N LEU A 231 4.72 17.45 7.16
CA LEU A 231 3.60 17.03 8.00
C LEU A 231 3.13 15.60 7.66
N PHE A 232 3.01 15.27 6.36
CA PHE A 232 2.54 13.97 5.89
C PHE A 232 3.62 13.19 5.12
N LYS A 233 4.90 13.55 5.26
CA LYS A 233 6.09 12.77 4.88
C LYS A 233 6.03 12.14 3.48
N ASP A 234 5.70 10.85 3.39
CA ASP A 234 5.64 10.08 2.15
C ASP A 234 4.54 10.61 1.23
N GLN A 235 3.37 10.96 1.77
CA GLN A 235 2.28 11.53 0.97
C GLN A 235 2.66 12.91 0.41
N ASP A 236 3.30 13.76 1.22
CA ASP A 236 3.81 15.05 0.76
C ASP A 236 4.88 14.89 -0.32
N THR A 237 5.79 13.94 -0.13
CA THR A 237 6.83 13.61 -1.12
C THR A 237 6.22 13.16 -2.45
N LEU A 238 5.22 12.28 -2.40
CA LEU A 238 4.54 11.78 -3.58
C LEU A 238 3.80 12.89 -4.32
N ASN A 239 3.12 13.79 -3.61
CA ASN A 239 2.43 14.94 -4.21
C ASN A 239 3.39 16.00 -4.79
N VAL A 240 4.55 16.20 -4.16
CA VAL A 240 5.59 17.10 -4.70
C VAL A 240 6.26 16.51 -5.94
N HIS A 241 6.53 15.21 -5.94
CA HIS A 241 7.24 14.53 -7.02
C HIS A 241 6.35 14.25 -8.23
N PHE A 242 5.13 13.75 -8.01
CA PHE A 242 4.17 13.43 -9.06
C PHE A 242 3.10 14.51 -9.18
N THR A 243 3.46 15.59 -9.88
CA THR A 243 2.57 16.76 -10.09
C THR A 243 1.45 16.52 -11.09
N GLU A 244 1.56 15.46 -11.91
CA GLU A 244 0.53 15.03 -12.86
C GLU A 244 0.13 13.58 -12.55
N TRP A 245 -1.13 13.35 -12.21
CA TRP A 245 -1.69 12.02 -11.93
C TRP A 245 -3.10 11.88 -12.49
N LYS A 246 -3.56 10.63 -12.60
CA LYS A 246 -4.92 10.31 -13.01
C LYS A 246 -5.82 10.42 -11.77
N GLU A 247 -6.78 11.33 -11.79
CA GLU A 247 -7.75 11.41 -10.71
C GLU A 247 -8.61 10.14 -10.70
N VAL A 248 -8.68 9.50 -9.52
CA VAL A 248 -9.54 8.34 -9.24
C VAL A 248 -10.73 8.84 -8.42
N SER A 249 -11.93 8.33 -8.72
CA SER A 249 -13.14 8.63 -7.94
C SER A 249 -12.94 8.31 -6.45
N LEU A 250 -13.53 9.15 -5.59
CA LEU A 250 -13.52 8.98 -4.14
C LEU A 250 -14.19 7.66 -3.69
N VAL A 251 -14.99 7.02 -4.54
CA VAL A 251 -15.57 5.69 -4.26
C VAL A 251 -14.48 4.63 -4.00
N TRP A 252 -13.30 4.81 -4.58
CA TRP A 252 -12.14 3.93 -4.43
C TRP A 252 -11.17 4.36 -3.31
N ASN A 253 -11.44 5.45 -2.61
CA ASN A 253 -10.66 5.88 -1.44
C ASN A 253 -11.52 6.79 -0.57
N ALA A 254 -12.55 6.21 0.07
CA ALA A 254 -13.48 6.97 0.88
C ALA A 254 -12.88 7.26 2.26
N GLN A 255 -12.48 8.50 2.44
CA GLN A 255 -11.71 8.98 3.59
C GLN A 255 -12.60 9.80 4.54
N GLY A 256 -12.25 9.83 5.83
CA GLY A 256 -12.88 10.73 6.80
C GLY A 256 -14.36 10.47 7.07
N LEU A 257 -14.87 9.28 6.72
CA LEU A 257 -16.27 8.93 6.88
C LEU A 257 -16.69 8.96 8.36
N GLY A 258 -17.77 9.68 8.64
CA GLY A 258 -18.23 9.91 10.01
C GLY A 258 -17.36 10.89 10.80
N THR A 259 -16.29 11.46 10.23
CA THR A 259 -15.37 12.41 10.88
C THR A 259 -15.28 13.72 10.07
N TYR A 260 -14.09 14.10 9.60
CA TYR A 260 -13.82 15.38 8.94
C TYR A 260 -14.49 15.55 7.58
N ALA A 261 -14.89 14.47 6.91
CA ALA A 261 -15.64 14.56 5.65
C ALA A 261 -17.00 15.26 5.82
N ASN A 262 -17.55 15.25 7.04
CA ASN A 262 -18.83 15.90 7.36
C ASN A 262 -18.68 17.38 7.73
N TYR A 263 -17.47 17.87 7.97
CA TYR A 263 -17.28 19.26 8.38
C TYR A 263 -17.26 20.19 7.16
N PRO A 264 -17.94 21.36 7.23
CA PRO A 264 -17.84 22.38 6.21
C PRO A 264 -16.38 22.79 5.97
N SER A 265 -15.98 22.85 4.70
CA SER A 265 -14.70 23.40 4.28
C SER A 265 -14.85 23.92 2.86
N ASP A 266 -14.32 25.11 2.59
CA ASP A 266 -14.33 25.70 1.25
C ASP A 266 -13.46 24.90 0.28
N ASP A 267 -12.35 24.35 0.77
CA ASP A 267 -11.44 23.51 -0.01
C ASP A 267 -12.14 22.23 -0.50
N ARG A 268 -13.06 21.67 0.30
CA ARG A 268 -13.81 20.47 -0.07
C ARG A 268 -14.88 20.72 -1.13
N ARG A 269 -15.13 21.97 -1.56
CA ARG A 269 -16.12 22.26 -2.62
C ARG A 269 -15.73 21.67 -3.97
N ILE A 270 -14.44 21.38 -4.20
CA ILE A 270 -13.97 20.72 -5.42
C ILE A 270 -14.29 19.22 -5.44
N LEU A 271 -14.65 18.64 -4.29
CA LEU A 271 -14.86 17.21 -4.14
C LEU A 271 -16.32 16.83 -4.39
N ASN A 272 -16.53 15.73 -5.10
CA ASN A 272 -17.83 15.07 -5.18
C ASN A 272 -18.03 14.08 -4.02
N LEU A 273 -18.22 14.60 -2.79
CA LEU A 273 -18.35 13.79 -1.57
C LEU A 273 -19.49 12.76 -1.61
N LYS A 274 -20.47 12.93 -2.52
CA LYS A 274 -21.58 11.98 -2.70
C LYS A 274 -21.11 10.61 -3.19
N GLU A 275 -19.95 10.53 -3.86
CA GLU A 275 -19.34 9.26 -4.30
C GLU A 275 -19.00 8.34 -3.13
N MET A 276 -18.77 8.89 -1.94
CA MET A 276 -18.41 8.11 -0.75
C MET A 276 -19.63 7.55 0.00
N ALA A 277 -20.85 7.76 -0.50
CA ALA A 277 -22.07 7.22 0.13
C ALA A 277 -22.10 5.68 0.07
N GLU A 278 -21.68 5.09 -1.05
CA GLU A 278 -21.56 3.65 -1.26
C GLU A 278 -20.14 3.31 -1.71
N PRO A 279 -19.16 3.32 -0.79
CA PRO A 279 -17.76 3.21 -1.14
C PRO A 279 -17.37 1.78 -1.54
N ASN A 280 -16.55 1.65 -2.58
CA ASN A 280 -15.89 0.40 -2.97
C ASN A 280 -14.70 0.12 -2.07
N ILE A 281 -14.00 1.16 -1.60
CA ILE A 281 -12.91 1.08 -0.64
C ILE A 281 -13.14 2.13 0.44
N VAL A 282 -13.22 1.66 1.68
CA VAL A 282 -13.29 2.50 2.87
C VAL A 282 -11.89 2.62 3.46
N HIS A 283 -11.42 3.84 3.67
CA HIS A 283 -10.11 4.12 4.25
C HIS A 283 -10.27 4.67 5.67
N PHE A 284 -9.85 3.89 6.67
CA PHE A 284 -9.88 4.30 8.07
C PHE A 284 -8.72 5.25 8.38
N THR A 285 -8.70 6.47 7.82
CA THR A 285 -7.62 7.45 8.01
C THR A 285 -7.40 7.84 9.48
N GLY A 286 -6.19 8.30 9.81
CA GLY A 286 -5.83 8.75 11.16
C GLY A 286 -4.97 7.75 11.94
N PRO A 287 -4.61 8.05 13.20
CA PRO A 287 -3.70 7.23 13.98
C PRO A 287 -4.34 5.93 14.49
N VAL A 288 -3.53 4.90 14.76
CA VAL A 288 -3.99 3.69 15.50
C VAL A 288 -4.49 4.10 16.88
N HIS A 289 -3.75 4.97 17.55
CA HIS A 289 -4.07 5.49 18.88
C HIS A 289 -4.01 7.01 18.81
N PRO A 290 -5.15 7.71 18.76
CA PRO A 290 -5.11 9.18 18.74
C PRO A 290 -4.50 9.72 20.04
N PRO A 291 -3.86 10.89 20.03
CA PRO A 291 -3.41 11.53 21.25
C PRO A 291 -4.63 12.00 22.08
N LEU A 292 -4.52 11.98 23.41
CA LEU A 292 -5.63 12.33 24.29
C LEU A 292 -6.26 13.71 24.00
N PRO A 293 -5.48 14.78 23.69
CA PRO A 293 -6.08 16.07 23.35
C PRO A 293 -6.99 16.03 22.11
N GLU A 294 -6.66 15.20 21.10
CA GLU A 294 -7.51 15.01 19.93
C GLU A 294 -8.75 14.19 20.30
N ALA A 295 -8.56 13.10 21.06
CA ALA A 295 -9.66 12.27 21.52
C ALA A 295 -10.70 13.03 22.34
N LEU A 296 -10.28 14.02 23.12
CA LEU A 296 -11.14 14.86 23.97
C LEU A 296 -11.58 16.17 23.31
N ASN A 297 -11.17 16.48 22.08
CA ASN A 297 -11.51 17.73 21.42
C ASN A 297 -13.00 17.73 21.03
N PRO A 298 -13.86 18.58 21.64
CA PRO A 298 -15.31 18.54 21.37
C PRO A 298 -15.67 19.05 19.96
N TYR A 299 -14.77 19.78 19.30
CA TYR A 299 -14.99 20.35 17.97
C TYR A 299 -14.65 19.40 16.83
N VAL A 300 -13.98 18.27 17.14
CA VAL A 300 -13.53 17.28 16.17
C VAL A 300 -13.99 15.90 16.65
N GLN A 301 -15.31 15.70 16.75
CA GLN A 301 -15.93 14.45 17.18
C GLN A 301 -16.80 13.83 16.08
N PRO A 302 -16.67 12.52 15.83
CA PRO A 302 -15.69 11.61 16.43
C PRO A 302 -14.25 11.88 15.92
N PRO A 303 -13.21 11.56 16.72
CA PRO A 303 -11.81 11.71 16.30
C PRO A 303 -11.45 10.65 15.27
N THR A 304 -10.44 10.94 14.45
CA THR A 304 -9.90 9.95 13.53
C THR A 304 -9.16 8.85 14.30
N CYS A 305 -9.46 7.59 14.03
CA CYS A 305 -8.72 6.47 14.60
C CYS A 305 -9.00 5.16 13.87
N LYS A 306 -8.07 4.20 14.02
CA LYS A 306 -8.24 2.86 13.45
C LYS A 306 -9.18 1.98 14.29
N PRO A 307 -9.88 1.00 13.67
CA PRO A 307 -10.74 0.06 14.38
C PRO A 307 -10.03 -0.79 15.44
N TRP A 308 -8.77 -1.16 15.23
CA TRP A 308 -7.91 -1.81 16.24
C TRP A 308 -7.16 -0.78 17.09
N GLY A 309 -7.71 0.43 17.22
CA GLY A 309 -7.24 1.44 18.15
C GLY A 309 -7.92 1.32 19.51
N TYR A 310 -7.42 2.05 20.51
CA TYR A 310 -8.06 2.05 21.82
C TYR A 310 -9.45 2.73 21.82
N LEU A 311 -9.74 3.59 20.83
CA LEU A 311 -11.08 4.16 20.59
C LEU A 311 -11.92 3.35 19.60
N GLU A 312 -11.35 2.32 18.98
CA GLU A 312 -12.02 1.39 18.08
C GLU A 312 -12.80 2.05 16.92
N ALA A 313 -12.32 3.16 16.35
CA ALA A 313 -13.03 3.91 15.32
C ALA A 313 -14.49 4.25 15.72
N SER A 314 -14.72 4.62 16.98
CA SER A 314 -16.06 4.92 17.48
C SER A 314 -16.71 6.04 16.67
N GLY A 315 -17.92 5.81 16.15
CA GLY A 315 -18.64 6.74 15.29
C GLY A 315 -18.39 6.55 13.78
N HIS A 316 -17.42 5.74 13.37
CA HIS A 316 -17.21 5.43 11.96
C HIS A 316 -18.31 4.48 11.43
N PRO A 317 -18.99 4.79 10.30
CA PRO A 317 -20.15 4.02 9.82
C PRO A 317 -19.81 2.56 9.49
N PHE A 318 -18.60 2.33 8.96
CA PHE A 318 -18.13 0.99 8.56
C PHE A 318 -17.35 0.24 9.65
N ARG A 319 -17.29 0.75 10.89
CA ARG A 319 -16.58 0.07 12.00
C ARG A 319 -17.07 -1.37 12.19
N ARG A 320 -18.39 -1.58 12.17
CA ARG A 320 -18.99 -2.89 12.43
C ARG A 320 -18.59 -3.90 11.35
N GLU A 321 -18.64 -3.49 10.09
CA GLU A 321 -18.25 -4.32 8.95
C GLU A 321 -16.77 -4.70 9.03
N TRP A 322 -15.89 -3.74 9.39
CA TRP A 322 -14.47 -4.03 9.59
C TRP A 322 -14.25 -5.14 10.65
N TRP A 323 -14.94 -5.07 11.79
CA TRP A 323 -14.86 -6.13 12.83
C TRP A 323 -15.43 -7.46 12.35
N GLN A 324 -16.49 -7.47 11.52
CA GLN A 324 -17.04 -8.69 10.93
C GLN A 324 -16.07 -9.36 9.95
N VAL A 325 -15.28 -8.58 9.21
CA VAL A 325 -14.20 -9.13 8.38
C VAL A 325 -13.09 -9.70 9.27
N LEU A 326 -12.70 -9.00 10.34
CA LEU A 326 -11.66 -9.47 11.26
C LEU A 326 -11.96 -10.86 11.83
N GLU A 327 -13.21 -11.15 12.18
CA GLU A 327 -13.63 -12.46 12.70
C GLU A 327 -13.43 -13.62 11.71
N ARG A 328 -13.13 -13.32 10.45
CA ARG A 328 -12.84 -14.31 9.39
C ARG A 328 -11.35 -14.38 9.04
N THR A 329 -10.49 -13.71 9.83
CA THR A 329 -9.03 -13.72 9.70
C THR A 329 -8.39 -14.61 10.77
N ALA A 330 -7.06 -14.71 10.76
CA ALA A 330 -6.32 -15.37 11.83
C ALA A 330 -6.45 -14.67 13.20
N TRP A 331 -6.89 -13.41 13.23
CA TRP A 331 -7.11 -12.60 14.43
C TRP A 331 -8.56 -12.64 14.94
N LYS A 332 -9.35 -13.65 14.55
CA LYS A 332 -10.70 -13.84 15.11
C LYS A 332 -10.71 -13.86 16.65
N GLY A 333 -11.71 -13.24 17.26
CA GLY A 333 -11.83 -13.11 18.71
C GLY A 333 -10.80 -12.18 19.37
N LEU A 334 -10.02 -11.41 18.59
CA LEU A 334 -9.06 -10.45 19.11
C LEU A 334 -9.75 -9.47 20.07
N ARG A 335 -10.93 -8.97 19.70
CA ARG A 335 -11.67 -7.94 20.45
C ARG A 335 -12.03 -8.37 21.86
N GLU A 336 -12.35 -9.65 22.04
CA GLU A 336 -12.71 -10.25 23.32
C GLU A 336 -11.49 -10.76 24.11
N SER A 337 -10.34 -10.92 23.45
CA SER A 337 -9.14 -11.48 24.04
C SER A 337 -8.62 -10.65 25.23
N SER A 338 -8.07 -11.34 26.24
CA SER A 338 -7.44 -10.69 27.40
C SER A 338 -6.23 -9.86 26.99
N CYS A 339 -5.41 -10.36 26.07
CA CYS A 339 -4.24 -9.68 25.52
C CYS A 339 -4.61 -8.33 24.91
N TRP A 340 -5.63 -8.29 24.04
CA TRP A 340 -6.11 -7.05 23.44
C TRP A 340 -6.63 -6.05 24.47
N LYS A 341 -7.45 -6.51 25.43
CA LYS A 341 -7.98 -5.65 26.50
C LYS A 341 -6.85 -5.04 27.34
N GLU A 342 -5.79 -5.79 27.60
CA GLU A 342 -4.61 -5.31 28.30
C GLU A 342 -3.83 -4.29 27.47
N GLN A 343 -3.55 -4.58 26.19
CA GLN A 343 -2.89 -3.66 25.26
C GLN A 343 -3.67 -2.35 25.14
N ARG A 344 -4.99 -2.42 24.98
CA ARG A 344 -5.88 -1.27 24.95
C ARG A 344 -5.81 -0.45 26.24
N SER A 345 -5.80 -1.10 27.42
CA SER A 345 -5.65 -0.38 28.68
C SER A 345 -4.28 0.30 28.79
N LYS A 346 -3.21 -0.35 28.31
CA LYS A 346 -1.86 0.24 28.28
C LYS A 346 -1.80 1.45 27.35
N ALA A 347 -2.39 1.36 26.16
CA ALA A 347 -2.45 2.47 25.21
C ALA A 347 -3.19 3.70 25.79
N ILE A 348 -4.31 3.47 26.49
CA ILE A 348 -5.04 4.55 27.17
C ILE A 348 -4.17 5.20 28.25
N LYS A 349 -3.54 4.39 29.12
CA LYS A 349 -2.65 4.91 30.18
C LYS A 349 -1.50 5.71 29.60
N HIS A 350 -0.84 5.18 28.58
CA HIS A 350 0.25 5.85 27.89
C HIS A 350 -0.19 7.20 27.31
N SER A 351 -1.34 7.25 26.64
CA SER A 351 -1.88 8.50 26.07
C SER A 351 -2.18 9.55 27.15
N VAL A 352 -2.69 9.13 28.31
CA VAL A 352 -2.92 10.00 29.48
C VAL A 352 -1.60 10.52 30.07
N GLU A 353 -0.62 9.64 30.26
CA GLU A 353 0.70 9.99 30.78
C GLU A 353 1.41 10.99 29.87
N GLU A 354 1.42 10.74 28.55
CA GLU A 354 2.02 11.62 27.55
C GLU A 354 1.34 13.00 27.55
N ALA A 355 0.01 13.05 27.51
CA ALA A 355 -0.73 14.29 27.54
C ALA A 355 -0.50 15.09 28.83
N THR A 356 -0.43 14.40 29.97
CA THR A 356 -0.15 15.00 31.29
C THR A 356 1.26 15.58 31.32
N LYS A 357 2.26 14.85 30.80
CA LYS A 357 3.64 15.33 30.69
C LYS A 357 3.73 16.56 29.79
N ASN A 358 3.08 16.54 28.63
CA ASN A 358 3.04 17.65 27.69
C ASN A 358 2.37 18.90 28.29
N PHE A 359 1.30 18.71 29.08
CA PHE A 359 0.65 19.80 29.81
C PHE A 359 1.61 20.46 30.81
N HIS A 360 2.26 19.68 31.67
CA HIS A 360 3.21 20.21 32.65
C HIS A 360 4.39 20.94 31.97
N SER A 361 4.95 20.37 30.90
CA SER A 361 6.04 21.02 30.15
C SER A 361 5.62 22.37 29.56
N ARG A 362 4.37 22.51 29.08
CA ARG A 362 3.85 23.79 28.60
C ARG A 362 3.70 24.82 29.73
N ILE A 363 3.21 24.39 30.89
CA ILE A 363 3.08 25.27 32.07
C ILE A 363 4.45 25.76 32.55
N GLU A 364 5.46 24.88 32.57
CA GLU A 364 6.83 25.27 32.93
C GLU A 364 7.43 26.28 31.94
N LYS A 365 7.23 26.11 30.63
CA LYS A 365 7.68 27.08 29.62
C LYS A 365 7.05 28.46 29.84
N VAL A 366 5.73 28.52 30.04
CA VAL A 366 5.02 29.79 30.29
C VAL A 366 5.55 30.48 31.54
N ARG A 367 5.88 29.73 32.60
CA ARG A 367 6.45 30.30 33.84
C ARG A 367 7.90 30.78 33.71
N LEU A 368 8.64 30.34 32.69
CA LEU A 368 10.02 30.78 32.44
C LEU A 368 10.08 31.98 31.50
N ASP A 369 9.00 32.24 30.77
CA ASP A 369 8.84 33.40 29.87
C ASP A 369 8.18 34.61 30.57
N GLU A 370 7.68 34.45 31.80
CA GLU A 370 7.22 35.50 32.74
C GLU A 370 8.33 35.91 33.72
#